data_AF-A0AAW1VIP2-F1
#
_entry.id   AF-A0AAW1VIP2-F1
#
_cell.length_a   1.000
_cell.length_b   1.000
_cell.length_c   1.000
_cell.angle_alpha   90.00
_cell.angle_beta   90.00
_cell.angle_gamma   90.00
#
_symmetry.space_group_name_H-M   'P 1'
#
loop_
_entity.id
_entity.type
_entity.pdbx_description
1 polymer ?
#
loop_
_entity_poly.entity_id
_entity_poly.type
_entity_poly.pdbx_seq_one_letter_code
_entity_poly.pdbx_strand_id
1 'polypeptide(L)'
;MVDSFQKLNCYQRFSYFVVHSTETFFYRLGVKIGSRPIQTIVICWIVVVLSAFGAFRFYHEKNPMKLWVPPDSQFAKDTEWLMNTLESGFRQEFMIISAPNVLTPEVILRLLDIHEEVQRTRSPNNITFDDVCFKIPRVDGSWARMLERETENGTREMAGEDITMLCSVLESIKLGCFYQSILDLWDFNRKVIARLTEDQIIDRINNHHEMMFMGHLKNYTGLLSGIFRNESGHIISAKAVQNVWMTKVNFSAVDMDKVGNIAGTADWASEEALEWELKFEDVMINAKKNLPSNMSIYYSSART
;
A
#
# COMPACT_ATOMS: atom_id res chain seq x y z
N MET A 1 12.83 70.87 -36.12
CA MET A 1 13.05 69.53 -35.51
C MET A 1 12.82 68.42 -36.55
N VAL A 2 13.20 68.64 -37.81
CA VAL A 2 13.04 67.69 -38.93
C VAL A 2 14.42 67.24 -39.44
N ASP A 3 15.51 67.94 -39.10
CA ASP A 3 16.85 67.71 -39.63
C ASP A 3 17.68 66.62 -38.91
N SER A 4 17.16 65.96 -37.87
CA SER A 4 17.90 64.90 -37.15
C SER A 4 17.59 63.47 -37.63
N PHE A 5 16.58 63.28 -38.50
CA PHE A 5 16.14 61.94 -38.91
C PHE A 5 17.03 61.29 -39.98
N GLN A 6 17.88 62.07 -40.66
CA GLN A 6 18.67 61.61 -41.81
C GLN A 6 19.99 60.88 -41.46
N LYS A 7 20.40 60.82 -40.18
CA LYS A 7 21.68 60.18 -39.75
C LYS A 7 21.56 59.12 -38.65
N LEU A 8 20.42 58.42 -38.57
CA LEU A 8 20.22 57.33 -37.60
C LEU A 8 20.32 55.97 -38.29
N ASN A 9 21.18 55.08 -37.78
CA ASN A 9 21.26 53.68 -38.22
C ASN A 9 19.90 52.98 -38.03
N CYS A 10 19.63 51.93 -38.80
CA CYS A 10 18.35 51.18 -38.75
C CYS A 10 17.96 50.78 -37.31
N TYR A 11 18.91 50.28 -36.51
CA TYR A 11 18.71 49.94 -35.10
C TYR A 11 18.35 51.13 -34.21
N GLN A 12 18.93 52.31 -34.49
CA GLN A 12 18.62 53.53 -33.73
C GLN A 12 17.22 54.04 -34.05
N ARG A 13 16.76 53.90 -35.31
CA ARG A 13 15.37 54.22 -35.70
C ARG A 13 14.36 53.26 -35.09
N PHE A 14 14.66 51.97 -35.07
CA PHE A 14 13.81 50.97 -34.41
C PHE A 14 13.72 51.21 -32.90
N SER A 15 14.87 51.45 -32.25
CA SER A 15 14.92 51.79 -30.83
C SER A 15 14.11 53.05 -30.51
N TYR A 16 14.30 54.13 -31.28
CA TYR A 16 13.54 55.36 -31.12
C TYR A 16 12.04 55.15 -31.32
N PHE A 17 11.63 54.35 -32.32
CA PHE A 17 10.23 54.01 -32.55
C PHE A 17 9.63 53.24 -31.38
N VAL A 18 10.32 52.22 -30.85
CA VAL A 18 9.86 51.44 -29.69
C VAL A 18 9.75 52.33 -28.45
N VAL A 19 10.77 53.14 -28.16
CA VAL A 19 10.77 54.04 -26.99
C VAL A 19 9.64 55.06 -27.12
N HIS A 20 9.55 55.77 -28.24
CA HIS A 20 8.53 56.79 -28.42
C HIS A 20 7.10 56.20 -28.41
N SER A 21 6.92 55.00 -28.99
CA SER A 21 5.63 54.32 -28.99
C SER A 21 5.21 53.85 -27.60
N THR A 22 6.15 53.30 -26.82
CA THR A 22 5.88 52.87 -25.44
C THR A 22 5.61 54.06 -24.52
N GLU A 23 6.42 55.12 -24.59
CA GLU A 23 6.20 56.37 -23.85
C GLU A 23 4.83 56.97 -24.17
N THR A 24 4.49 57.09 -25.45
CA THR A 24 3.20 57.65 -25.88
C THR A 24 2.03 56.77 -25.42
N PHE A 25 2.17 55.44 -25.50
CA PHE A 25 1.15 54.50 -25.04
C PHE A 25 0.91 54.61 -23.53
N PHE A 26 1.97 54.52 -22.72
CA PHE A 26 1.85 54.57 -21.26
C PHE A 26 1.41 55.95 -20.76
N TYR A 27 1.85 57.03 -21.41
CA TYR A 27 1.38 58.38 -21.09
C TYR A 27 -0.14 58.50 -21.32
N ARG A 28 -0.63 58.08 -22.50
CA ARG A 28 -2.06 58.11 -22.83
C ARG A 28 -2.87 57.20 -21.91
N LEU A 29 -2.36 56.01 -21.61
CA LEU A 29 -3.00 55.07 -20.70
C LEU A 29 -3.08 55.64 -19.27
N GLY A 30 -1.99 56.21 -18.76
CA GLY A 30 -1.92 56.82 -17.44
C GLY A 30 -2.89 57.99 -17.28
N VAL A 31 -2.95 58.90 -18.27
CA VAL A 31 -3.93 60.00 -18.27
C VAL A 31 -5.38 59.47 -18.30
N LYS A 32 -5.64 58.40 -19.06
CA LYS A 32 -6.98 57.77 -19.12
C LYS A 32 -7.38 57.09 -17.80
N ILE A 33 -6.44 56.46 -17.11
CA ILE A 33 -6.65 55.86 -15.78
C ILE A 33 -6.88 56.96 -14.74
N GLY A 34 -6.02 57.98 -14.70
CA GLY A 34 -6.08 59.08 -13.73
C GLY A 34 -7.31 59.98 -13.88
N SER A 35 -7.85 60.10 -15.10
CA SER A 35 -9.06 60.92 -15.35
C SER A 35 -10.37 60.21 -14.98
N ARG A 36 -10.41 58.87 -14.90
CA ARG A 36 -11.62 58.09 -14.57
C ARG A 36 -11.35 56.90 -13.64
N PRO A 37 -10.88 57.14 -12.39
CA PRO A 37 -10.39 56.10 -11.51
C PRO A 37 -11.44 55.03 -11.16
N ILE A 38 -12.69 55.44 -10.87
CA ILE A 38 -13.77 54.49 -10.52
C ILE A 38 -14.08 53.54 -11.68
N GLN A 39 -14.15 54.05 -12.92
CA GLN A 39 -14.40 53.20 -14.09
C GLN A 39 -13.28 52.19 -14.31
N THR A 40 -12.02 52.61 -14.14
CA THR A 40 -10.88 51.71 -14.24
C THR A 40 -10.94 50.61 -13.18
N ILE A 41 -11.24 50.94 -11.92
CA ILE A 41 -11.37 49.95 -10.84
C ILE A 41 -12.46 48.91 -11.17
N VAL A 42 -13.63 49.34 -11.64
CA VAL A 42 -14.72 48.43 -12.01
C VAL A 42 -14.30 47.50 -13.14
N ILE A 43 -13.64 48.02 -14.19
CA ILE A 43 -13.13 47.20 -15.29
C ILE A 43 -12.11 46.17 -14.79
N CYS A 44 -11.17 46.57 -13.92
CA CYS A 44 -10.20 45.65 -13.33
C CYS A 44 -10.89 44.54 -12.53
N TRP A 45 -11.88 44.87 -11.71
CA TRP A 45 -12.66 43.88 -10.96
C TRP A 45 -13.44 42.93 -11.87
N ILE A 46 -14.05 43.42 -12.94
CA ILE A 46 -14.72 42.57 -13.93
C ILE A 46 -13.73 41.56 -14.52
N VAL A 47 -12.54 42.01 -14.91
CA VAL A 47 -11.50 41.12 -15.45
C VAL A 47 -11.07 40.07 -14.42
N VAL A 48 -10.85 40.48 -13.16
CA VAL A 48 -10.50 39.55 -12.07
C VAL A 48 -11.61 38.53 -11.82
N VAL A 49 -12.87 38.95 -11.74
CA VAL A 49 -14.01 38.07 -11.50
C VAL A 49 -14.21 37.09 -12.66
N LEU A 50 -14.11 37.56 -13.91
CA LEU A 50 -14.18 36.69 -15.08
C LEU A 50 -13.05 35.65 -15.10
N SER A 51 -11.85 36.05 -14.69
CA SER A 51 -10.69 35.15 -14.60
C SER A 51 -10.86 34.14 -13.45
N ALA A 52 -11.40 34.58 -12.31
CA ALA A 52 -11.69 33.73 -11.15
C ALA A 52 -12.78 32.70 -11.42
N PHE A 53 -13.66 32.93 -12.40
CA PHE A 53 -14.70 31.96 -12.78
C PHE A 53 -14.11 30.61 -13.24
N GLY A 54 -12.86 30.59 -13.73
CA GLY A 54 -12.15 29.35 -14.05
C GLY A 54 -11.96 28.42 -12.85
N ALA A 55 -11.94 28.96 -11.62
CA ALA A 55 -11.78 28.18 -10.39
C ALA A 55 -12.97 27.24 -10.12
N PHE A 56 -14.17 27.51 -10.66
CA PHE A 56 -15.31 26.59 -10.54
C PHE A 56 -15.09 25.25 -11.23
N ARG A 57 -14.14 25.18 -12.18
CA ARG A 57 -13.74 23.94 -12.86
C ARG A 57 -12.39 23.43 -12.35
N PHE A 58 -11.94 23.89 -11.18
CA PHE A 58 -10.70 23.38 -10.60
C PHE A 58 -10.88 21.92 -10.19
N TYR A 59 -10.15 21.02 -10.83
CA TYR A 59 -10.13 19.60 -10.52
C TYR A 59 -8.81 19.25 -9.83
N HIS A 60 -8.91 18.69 -8.63
CA HIS A 60 -7.76 18.16 -7.89
C HIS A 60 -7.53 16.72 -8.33
N GLU A 61 -6.44 16.47 -9.06
CA GLU A 61 -6.02 15.11 -9.36
C GLU A 61 -5.48 14.44 -8.08
N LYS A 62 -5.98 13.25 -7.76
CA LYS A 62 -5.56 12.46 -6.59
C LYS A 62 -4.84 11.17 -6.96
N ASN A 63 -4.79 10.82 -8.25
CA ASN A 63 -4.13 9.61 -8.69
C ASN A 63 -2.60 9.79 -8.67
N PRO A 64 -1.85 9.01 -7.87
CA PRO A 64 -0.40 9.13 -7.75
C PRO A 64 0.31 8.84 -9.07
N MET A 65 -0.19 7.91 -9.89
CA MET A 65 0.42 7.60 -11.18
C MET A 65 0.37 8.81 -12.11
N LYS A 66 -0.72 9.57 -12.12
CA LYS A 66 -0.83 10.75 -12.98
C LYS A 66 0.02 11.92 -12.48
N LEU A 67 0.25 12.02 -11.17
CA LEU A 67 1.00 13.12 -10.56
C LEU A 67 2.52 12.91 -10.59
N TRP A 68 2.97 11.67 -10.33
CA TRP A 68 4.39 11.37 -10.08
C TRP A 68 5.05 10.60 -11.23
N VAL A 69 4.27 10.04 -12.16
CA VAL A 69 4.79 9.24 -13.27
C VAL A 69 4.46 9.93 -14.60
N PRO A 70 5.47 10.16 -15.47
CA PRO A 70 5.20 10.65 -16.82
C PRO A 70 4.28 9.68 -17.58
N PRO A 71 3.21 10.17 -18.24
CA PRO A 71 2.19 9.31 -18.85
C PRO A 71 2.74 8.42 -19.97
N ASP A 72 3.74 8.90 -20.71
CA ASP A 72 4.36 8.16 -21.82
C ASP A 72 5.51 7.22 -21.39
N SER A 73 5.82 7.15 -20.09
CA SER A 73 6.88 6.30 -19.58
C SER A 73 6.56 4.81 -19.76
N GLN A 74 7.60 3.99 -19.92
CA GLN A 74 7.44 2.53 -20.00
C GLN A 74 6.79 1.97 -18.73
N PHE A 75 7.18 2.49 -17.56
CA PHE A 75 6.60 2.12 -16.27
C PHE A 75 5.08 2.33 -16.21
N ALA A 76 4.58 3.46 -16.72
CA ALA A 76 3.14 3.72 -16.76
C ALA A 76 2.40 2.69 -17.62
N LYS A 77 2.92 2.39 -18.81
CA LYS A 77 2.33 1.41 -19.75
C LYS A 77 2.33 -0.01 -19.20
N ASP A 78 3.44 -0.43 -18.59
CA ASP A 78 3.58 -1.76 -18.01
C ASP A 78 2.65 -1.93 -16.79
N THR A 79 2.53 -0.88 -15.97
CA THR A 79 1.61 -0.87 -14.81
C THR A 79 0.16 -0.92 -15.25
N GLU A 80 -0.22 -0.13 -16.27
CA GLU A 80 -1.57 -0.16 -16.84
C GLU A 80 -1.89 -1.54 -17.43
N TRP A 81 -0.96 -2.14 -18.18
CA TRP A 81 -1.10 -3.50 -18.69
C TRP A 81 -1.28 -4.53 -17.56
N LEU A 82 -0.46 -4.44 -16.50
CA LEU A 82 -0.52 -5.34 -15.35
C LEU A 82 -1.88 -5.26 -14.65
N MET A 83 -2.34 -4.04 -14.35
CA MET A 83 -3.60 -3.78 -13.67
C MET A 83 -4.80 -4.26 -14.50
N ASN A 84 -4.78 -4.03 -15.81
CA ASN A 84 -5.82 -4.48 -16.74
C ASN A 84 -5.81 -6.00 -16.94
N THR A 85 -4.66 -6.66 -16.81
CA THR A 85 -4.52 -8.11 -17.04
C THR A 85 -4.83 -8.94 -15.80
N LEU A 86 -4.34 -8.52 -14.63
CA LEU A 86 -4.50 -9.28 -13.38
C LEU A 86 -5.83 -8.98 -12.68
N GLU A 87 -6.49 -7.85 -13.02
CA GLU A 87 -7.76 -7.31 -12.49
C GLU A 87 -7.80 -7.05 -10.97
N SER A 88 -6.97 -7.77 -10.21
CA SER A 88 -6.90 -7.77 -8.77
C SER A 88 -5.44 -7.82 -8.31
N GLY A 89 -5.20 -7.18 -7.18
CA GLY A 89 -3.93 -7.20 -6.48
C GLY A 89 -4.15 -7.41 -4.99
N PHE A 90 -3.10 -7.20 -4.23
CA PHE A 90 -3.14 -7.24 -2.79
C PHE A 90 -2.48 -6.00 -2.20
N ARG A 91 -2.86 -5.70 -0.96
CA ARG A 91 -2.26 -4.67 -0.14
C ARG A 91 -1.98 -5.25 1.24
N GLN A 92 -0.91 -4.79 1.88
CA GLN A 92 -0.35 -5.45 3.05
C GLN A 92 -0.51 -4.59 4.30
N GLU A 93 -1.22 -5.14 5.29
CA GLU A 93 -1.36 -4.51 6.59
C GLU A 93 -0.52 -5.33 7.57
N PHE A 94 0.35 -4.69 8.34
CA PHE A 94 1.28 -5.44 9.18
C PHE A 94 1.34 -4.92 10.60
N MET A 95 1.69 -5.84 11.50
CA MET A 95 1.99 -5.60 12.89
C MET A 95 3.32 -6.27 13.24
N ILE A 96 4.16 -5.57 13.99
CA ILE A 96 5.42 -6.07 14.53
C ILE A 96 5.35 -5.98 16.05
N ILE A 97 5.55 -7.12 16.72
CA ILE A 97 5.77 -7.16 18.17
C ILE A 97 7.27 -7.22 18.40
N SER A 98 7.81 -6.34 19.23
CA SER A 98 9.21 -6.38 19.66
C SER A 98 9.33 -6.59 21.17
N ALA A 99 10.21 -7.50 21.57
CA ALA A 99 10.51 -7.88 22.95
C ALA A 99 11.97 -8.39 23.04
N PRO A 100 12.56 -8.56 24.24
CA PRO A 100 13.89 -9.17 24.38
C PRO A 100 14.00 -10.55 23.74
N ASN A 101 12.95 -11.37 23.87
CA ASN A 101 12.76 -12.60 23.10
C ASN A 101 11.28 -12.74 22.72
N VAL A 102 10.99 -12.77 21.41
CA VAL A 102 9.62 -12.97 20.89
C VAL A 102 9.23 -14.44 20.73
N LEU A 103 10.17 -15.36 20.89
CA LEU A 103 9.92 -16.81 20.76
C LEU A 103 9.46 -17.45 22.08
N THR A 104 8.73 -16.69 22.90
CA THR A 104 8.22 -17.14 24.19
C THR A 104 6.71 -17.42 24.11
N PRO A 105 6.17 -18.37 24.90
CA PRO A 105 4.75 -18.71 24.86
C PRO A 105 3.82 -17.50 25.10
N GLU A 106 4.24 -16.55 25.95
CA GLU A 106 3.50 -15.32 26.22
C GLU A 106 3.34 -14.47 24.97
N VAL A 107 4.43 -14.25 24.21
CA VAL A 107 4.40 -13.43 22.99
C VAL A 107 3.61 -14.11 21.88
N ILE A 108 3.79 -15.43 21.70
CA ILE A 108 3.04 -16.19 20.68
C ILE A 108 1.55 -16.22 21.00
N LEU A 109 1.16 -16.37 22.26
CA LEU A 109 -0.23 -16.30 22.66
C LEU A 109 -0.81 -14.91 22.45
N ARG A 110 -0.05 -13.86 22.78
CA ARG A 110 -0.48 -12.47 22.54
C ARG A 110 -0.66 -12.17 21.05
N LEU A 111 0.25 -12.67 20.22
CA LEU A 111 0.16 -12.59 18.76
C LEU A 111 -1.14 -13.25 18.25
N LEU A 112 -1.51 -14.42 18.80
CA LEU A 112 -2.76 -15.10 18.48
C LEU A 112 -3.99 -14.30 18.92
N ASP A 113 -4.01 -13.79 20.15
CA ASP A 113 -5.15 -13.02 20.66
C ASP A 113 -5.42 -11.79 19.76
N ILE A 114 -4.38 -11.07 19.34
CA ILE A 114 -4.51 -9.93 18.41
C ILE A 114 -5.01 -10.39 17.04
N HIS A 115 -4.48 -11.49 16.51
CA HIS A 115 -4.96 -12.03 15.24
C HIS A 115 -6.45 -12.38 15.29
N GLU A 116 -6.90 -13.06 16.34
CA GLU A 116 -8.32 -13.37 16.49
C GLU A 116 -9.19 -12.12 16.68
N GLU A 117 -8.67 -11.08 17.34
CA GLU A 117 -9.37 -9.80 17.47
C GLU A 117 -9.57 -9.13 16.11
N VAL A 118 -8.53 -9.11 15.26
CA VAL A 118 -8.62 -8.63 13.87
C VAL A 118 -9.66 -9.43 13.07
N GLN A 119 -9.69 -10.77 13.21
CA GLN A 119 -10.66 -11.63 12.51
C GLN A 119 -12.11 -11.40 12.96
N ARG A 120 -12.33 -11.07 14.24
CA ARG A 120 -13.68 -10.83 14.80
C ARG A 120 -14.20 -9.42 14.52
N THR A 121 -13.32 -8.51 14.11
CA THR A 121 -13.63 -7.11 13.92
C THR A 121 -14.58 -6.90 12.74
N ARG A 122 -15.53 -5.98 12.92
CA ARG A 122 -16.56 -5.64 11.93
C ARG A 122 -16.60 -4.14 11.73
N SER A 123 -16.69 -3.72 10.47
CA SER A 123 -16.94 -2.32 10.12
C SER A 123 -18.39 -1.93 10.45
N PRO A 124 -18.73 -0.62 10.46
CA PRO A 124 -20.12 -0.16 10.56
C PRO A 124 -21.07 -0.81 9.55
N ASN A 125 -20.59 -1.08 8.33
CA ASN A 125 -21.33 -1.80 7.28
C ASN A 125 -21.23 -3.32 7.37
N ASN A 126 -20.81 -3.86 8.53
CA ASN A 126 -20.69 -5.28 8.82
C ASN A 126 -19.66 -6.03 7.95
N ILE A 127 -18.66 -5.31 7.43
CA ILE A 127 -17.56 -5.86 6.63
C ILE A 127 -16.53 -6.50 7.57
N THR A 128 -16.14 -7.73 7.28
CA THR A 128 -15.13 -8.50 8.02
C THR A 128 -13.85 -8.67 7.21
N PHE A 129 -12.78 -9.14 7.86
CA PHE A 129 -11.55 -9.44 7.12
C PHE A 129 -11.76 -10.48 6.01
N ASP A 130 -12.63 -11.48 6.20
CA ASP A 130 -12.89 -12.50 5.17
C ASP A 130 -13.55 -11.93 3.91
N ASP A 131 -14.25 -10.82 4.03
CA ASP A 131 -14.89 -10.14 2.90
C ASP A 131 -13.88 -9.37 2.05
N VAL A 132 -12.83 -8.81 2.68
CA VAL A 132 -11.86 -7.92 2.04
C VAL A 132 -10.48 -8.55 1.83
N CYS A 133 -10.21 -9.75 2.35
CA CYS A 133 -8.89 -10.35 2.27
C CYS A 133 -8.55 -10.84 0.85
N PHE A 134 -7.26 -10.82 0.53
CA PHE A 134 -6.76 -11.51 -0.65
C PHE A 134 -6.85 -13.02 -0.43
N LYS A 135 -7.61 -13.73 -1.26
CA LYS A 135 -7.89 -15.15 -1.09
C LYS A 135 -6.97 -16.01 -1.96
N ILE A 136 -6.38 -17.03 -1.35
CA ILE A 136 -5.57 -18.05 -2.05
C ILE A 136 -6.10 -19.45 -1.73
N PRO A 137 -5.80 -20.47 -2.56
CA PRO A 137 -6.12 -21.86 -2.24
C PRO A 137 -5.53 -22.27 -0.89
N ARG A 138 -6.37 -22.64 0.07
CA ARG A 138 -5.94 -23.09 1.40
C ARG A 138 -5.63 -24.57 1.36
N VAL A 139 -4.34 -24.89 1.29
CA VAL A 139 -3.85 -26.27 1.37
C VAL A 139 -3.62 -26.62 2.84
N ASP A 140 -4.35 -27.63 3.32
CA ASP A 140 -4.12 -28.20 4.64
C ASP A 140 -3.12 -29.36 4.57
N GLY A 141 -2.73 -29.91 5.72
CA GLY A 141 -1.80 -31.05 5.79
C GLY A 141 -2.32 -32.35 5.16
N SER A 142 -3.60 -32.43 4.77
CA SER A 142 -4.15 -33.56 4.02
C SER A 142 -3.89 -33.41 2.53
N TRP A 143 -4.11 -32.22 1.98
CA TRP A 143 -3.79 -31.88 0.60
C TRP A 143 -2.29 -31.87 0.34
N ALA A 144 -1.47 -31.40 1.29
CA ALA A 144 -0.01 -31.45 1.17
C ALA A 144 0.50 -32.90 0.99
N ARG A 145 -0.07 -33.87 1.70
CA ARG A 145 0.26 -35.31 1.53
C ARG A 145 -0.25 -35.89 0.21
N MET A 146 -1.30 -35.32 -0.35
CA MET A 146 -1.82 -35.74 -1.66
C MET A 146 -0.98 -35.17 -2.79
N LEU A 147 -0.49 -33.95 -2.64
CA LEU A 147 0.31 -33.20 -3.62
C LEU A 147 1.80 -33.52 -3.54
N GLU A 148 2.30 -34.06 -2.42
CA GLU A 148 3.71 -34.41 -2.24
C GLU A 148 3.83 -35.92 -1.97
N ARG A 149 4.51 -36.63 -2.89
CA ARG A 149 4.90 -38.02 -2.69
C ARG A 149 6.30 -38.06 -2.11
N GLU A 150 6.45 -38.73 -0.98
CA GLU A 150 7.76 -39.01 -0.38
C GLU A 150 8.36 -40.25 -1.07
N THR A 151 9.54 -40.08 -1.66
CA THR A 151 10.29 -41.17 -2.32
C THR A 151 11.02 -42.01 -1.27
N GLU A 152 11.46 -43.21 -1.68
CA GLU A 152 12.22 -44.13 -0.82
C GLU A 152 13.54 -43.54 -0.29
N ASN A 153 14.07 -42.51 -0.96
CA ASN A 153 15.28 -41.79 -0.53
C ASN A 153 14.99 -40.60 0.40
N GLY A 154 13.74 -40.40 0.80
CA GLY A 154 13.31 -39.26 1.62
C GLY A 154 13.21 -37.93 0.85
N THR A 155 13.36 -37.94 -0.48
CA THR A 155 13.09 -36.76 -1.31
C THR A 155 11.59 -36.67 -1.59
N ARG A 156 11.01 -35.47 -1.54
CA ARG A 156 9.59 -35.25 -1.84
C ARG A 156 9.44 -34.70 -3.25
N GLU A 157 8.57 -35.32 -4.03
CA GLU A 157 8.24 -34.92 -5.41
C GLU A 157 6.76 -34.55 -5.50
N MET A 158 6.40 -33.61 -6.39
CA MET A 158 5.00 -33.30 -6.64
C MET A 158 4.28 -34.52 -7.24
N ALA A 159 3.18 -34.92 -6.62
CA ALA A 159 2.31 -35.97 -7.11
C ALA A 159 1.46 -35.41 -8.26
N GLY A 160 1.74 -35.88 -9.48
CA GLY A 160 0.94 -35.57 -10.67
C GLY A 160 1.82 -35.26 -11.87
N GLU A 161 2.04 -36.25 -12.74
CA GLU A 161 2.62 -36.03 -14.08
C GLU A 161 1.63 -35.35 -15.05
N ASP A 162 0.33 -35.33 -14.70
CA ASP A 162 -0.76 -34.82 -15.54
C ASP A 162 -1.33 -33.49 -15.01
N ILE A 163 -1.07 -32.41 -15.75
CA ILE A 163 -1.55 -31.04 -15.48
C ILE A 163 -3.08 -31.01 -15.32
N THR A 164 -3.81 -31.87 -16.02
CA THR A 164 -5.27 -31.91 -16.01
C THR A 164 -5.81 -32.34 -14.64
N MET A 165 -5.15 -33.32 -14.02
CA MET A 165 -5.49 -33.77 -12.67
C MET A 165 -5.19 -32.66 -11.65
N LEU A 166 -4.06 -31.96 -11.81
CA LEU A 166 -3.67 -30.85 -10.93
C LEU A 166 -4.67 -29.70 -10.98
N CYS A 167 -5.17 -29.31 -12.16
CA CYS A 167 -6.20 -28.27 -12.30
C CYS A 167 -7.50 -28.67 -11.59
N SER A 168 -7.98 -29.91 -11.79
CA SER A 168 -9.19 -30.40 -11.11
C SER A 168 -9.05 -30.42 -9.58
N VAL A 169 -7.85 -30.74 -9.09
CA VAL A 169 -7.52 -30.70 -7.66
C VAL A 169 -7.52 -29.25 -7.18
N LEU A 170 -6.83 -28.33 -7.87
CA LEU A 170 -6.76 -26.92 -7.52
C LEU A 170 -8.14 -26.25 -7.46
N GLU A 171 -9.03 -26.55 -8.41
CA GLU A 171 -10.41 -26.03 -8.43
C GLU A 171 -11.25 -26.51 -7.24
N SER A 172 -10.92 -27.68 -6.66
CA SER A 172 -11.61 -28.23 -5.50
C SER A 172 -11.13 -27.64 -4.15
N ILE A 173 -9.98 -26.95 -4.15
CA ILE A 173 -9.41 -26.39 -2.93
C ILE A 173 -10.19 -25.14 -2.53
N LYS A 174 -10.65 -25.12 -1.28
CA LYS A 174 -11.32 -23.96 -0.72
C LYS A 174 -10.36 -22.78 -0.65
N LEU A 175 -10.80 -21.64 -1.15
CA LEU A 175 -10.10 -20.37 -0.99
C LEU A 175 -10.21 -19.91 0.47
N GLY A 176 -9.11 -19.36 0.99
CA GLY A 176 -9.06 -18.73 2.31
C GLY A 176 -8.19 -17.48 2.28
N CYS A 177 -8.33 -16.63 3.29
CA CYS A 177 -7.53 -15.42 3.39
C CYS A 177 -6.03 -15.73 3.47
N PHE A 178 -5.25 -14.96 2.72
CA PHE A 178 -3.81 -14.98 2.81
C PHE A 178 -3.33 -14.02 3.89
N TYR A 179 -2.58 -14.56 4.83
CA TYR A 179 -1.82 -13.83 5.83
C TYR A 179 -0.48 -14.54 6.01
N GLN A 180 0.52 -13.80 6.47
CA GLN A 180 1.82 -14.36 6.82
C GLN A 180 2.02 -14.22 8.32
N SER A 181 2.08 -15.36 9.00
CA SER A 181 2.21 -15.44 10.44
C SER A 181 2.96 -16.70 10.83
N ILE A 182 3.85 -16.61 11.82
CA ILE A 182 4.45 -17.81 12.43
C ILE A 182 3.40 -18.68 13.15
N LEU A 183 2.21 -18.13 13.46
CA LEU A 183 1.09 -18.89 14.03
C LEU A 183 0.59 -20.03 13.15
N ASP A 184 0.86 -19.96 11.84
CA ASP A 184 0.49 -21.00 10.87
C ASP A 184 1.21 -22.32 11.14
N LEU A 185 2.39 -22.29 11.78
CA LEU A 185 3.12 -23.49 12.22
C LEU A 185 2.30 -24.40 13.15
N TRP A 186 1.27 -23.85 13.78
CA TRP A 186 0.34 -24.54 14.69
C TRP A 186 -1.13 -24.40 14.24
N ASP A 187 -1.38 -24.12 12.96
CA ASP A 187 -2.72 -23.97 12.36
C ASP A 187 -3.63 -22.98 13.11
N PHE A 188 -3.05 -21.96 13.77
CA PHE A 188 -3.79 -21.01 14.62
C PHE A 188 -4.57 -21.69 15.76
N ASN A 189 -4.19 -22.90 16.15
CA ASN A 189 -4.93 -23.66 17.15
C ASN A 189 -4.65 -23.14 18.56
N ARG A 190 -5.59 -22.37 19.11
CA ARG A 190 -5.49 -21.80 20.46
C ARG A 190 -5.18 -22.81 21.55
N LYS A 191 -5.72 -24.03 21.48
CA LYS A 191 -5.48 -25.07 22.50
C LYS A 191 -4.05 -25.58 22.47
N VAL A 192 -3.45 -25.65 21.28
CA VAL A 192 -2.05 -26.04 21.09
C VAL A 192 -1.16 -24.88 21.53
N ILE A 193 -1.39 -23.68 21.00
CA ILE A 193 -0.58 -22.48 21.26
C ILE A 193 -0.52 -22.14 22.74
N ALA A 194 -1.64 -22.23 23.46
CA ALA A 194 -1.69 -21.94 24.90
C ALA A 194 -0.91 -22.93 25.78
N ARG A 195 -0.45 -24.07 25.25
CA ARG A 195 0.31 -25.10 25.97
C ARG A 195 1.76 -25.19 25.51
N LEU A 196 2.18 -24.37 24.55
CA LEU A 196 3.53 -24.42 24.02
C LEU A 196 4.56 -24.04 25.07
N THR A 197 5.68 -24.74 25.08
CA THR A 197 6.89 -24.30 25.78
C THR A 197 7.81 -23.54 24.82
N GLU A 198 8.76 -22.78 25.38
CA GLU A 198 9.78 -22.08 24.58
C GLU A 198 10.59 -23.06 23.71
N ASP A 199 11.00 -24.21 24.26
CA ASP A 199 11.71 -25.25 23.50
C ASP A 199 10.89 -25.79 22.33
N GLN A 200 9.58 -25.99 22.51
CA GLN A 200 8.69 -26.44 21.44
C GLN A 200 8.52 -25.38 20.34
N ILE A 201 8.51 -24.10 20.73
CA ILE A 201 8.45 -22.98 19.77
C ILE A 201 9.73 -22.95 18.93
N ILE A 202 10.89 -22.98 19.60
CA ILE A 202 12.21 -22.97 18.97
C ILE A 202 12.37 -24.19 18.05
N ASP A 203 12.06 -25.39 18.53
CA ASP A 203 12.14 -26.62 17.75
C ASP A 203 11.26 -26.54 16.50
N ARG A 204 10.00 -26.11 16.66
CA ARG A 204 9.08 -25.99 15.52
C ARG A 204 9.54 -24.97 14.49
N ILE A 205 10.12 -23.84 14.91
CA ILE A 205 10.63 -22.81 13.99
C ILE A 205 11.83 -23.32 13.21
N ASN A 206 12.73 -24.08 13.83
CA ASN A 206 13.90 -24.62 13.14
C ASN A 206 13.58 -25.85 12.29
N ASN A 207 12.63 -26.69 12.73
CA ASN A 207 12.33 -27.99 12.14
C ASN A 207 10.93 -28.05 11.50
N HIS A 208 10.53 -27.00 10.78
CA HIS A 208 9.27 -26.99 10.04
C HIS A 208 9.44 -27.51 8.61
N HIS A 209 8.36 -28.09 8.09
CA HIS A 209 8.29 -28.50 6.68
C HIS A 209 7.73 -27.35 5.85
N GLU A 210 8.55 -26.80 4.95
CA GLU A 210 8.08 -25.87 3.93
C GLU A 210 7.44 -26.69 2.80
N MET A 211 6.14 -26.48 2.56
CA MET A 211 5.45 -27.13 1.42
C MET A 211 6.09 -26.66 0.11
N MET A 212 6.37 -27.55 -0.83
CA MET A 212 7.15 -27.20 -2.04
C MET A 212 6.45 -26.14 -2.91
N PHE A 213 5.12 -26.15 -2.99
CA PHE A 213 4.34 -25.20 -3.78
C PHE A 213 3.99 -23.90 -3.01
N MET A 214 4.09 -23.89 -1.68
CA MET A 214 3.72 -22.74 -0.82
C MET A 214 4.90 -22.15 -0.04
N GLY A 215 6.09 -22.77 -0.12
CA GLY A 215 7.25 -22.48 0.72
C GLY A 215 7.74 -21.04 0.57
N HIS A 216 7.84 -20.55 -0.67
CA HIS A 216 8.17 -19.15 -0.92
C HIS A 216 7.12 -18.15 -0.39
N LEU A 217 5.85 -18.55 -0.30
CA LEU A 217 4.78 -17.70 0.23
C LEU A 217 4.78 -17.66 1.77
N LYS A 218 5.39 -18.66 2.42
CA LYS A 218 5.38 -18.88 3.88
C LYS A 218 6.78 -18.96 4.48
N ASN A 219 7.64 -18.00 4.16
CA ASN A 219 8.96 -17.87 4.80
C ASN A 219 8.83 -17.35 6.24
N TYR A 220 8.73 -18.25 7.22
CA TYR A 220 8.57 -17.89 8.63
C TYR A 220 9.82 -17.22 9.23
N THR A 221 11.01 -17.57 8.73
CA THR A 221 12.25 -16.90 9.17
C THR A 221 12.26 -15.43 8.74
N GLY A 222 11.69 -15.12 7.58
CA GLY A 222 11.51 -13.74 7.09
C GLY A 222 10.56 -12.89 7.94
N LEU A 223 9.70 -13.52 8.74
CA LEU A 223 8.82 -12.83 9.69
C LEU A 223 9.50 -12.53 11.03
N LEU A 224 10.72 -13.01 11.25
CA LEU A 224 11.50 -12.76 12.45
C LEU A 224 12.62 -11.76 12.17
N SER A 225 12.88 -10.88 13.14
CA SER A 225 13.94 -9.87 13.05
C SER A 225 14.80 -9.85 14.32
N GLY A 226 16.07 -9.47 14.15
CA GLY A 226 17.05 -9.53 15.24
C GLY A 226 17.26 -10.96 15.77
N ILE A 227 17.39 -11.91 14.85
CA ILE A 227 17.54 -13.34 15.13
C ILE A 227 18.92 -13.61 15.75
N PHE A 228 18.94 -14.32 16.86
CA PHE A 228 20.15 -14.89 17.44
C PHE A 228 20.21 -16.39 17.11
N ARG A 229 21.39 -16.84 16.69
CA ARG A 229 21.65 -18.23 16.35
C ARG A 229 22.76 -18.79 17.22
N ASN A 230 22.70 -20.09 17.49
CA ASN A 230 23.80 -20.81 18.12
C ASN A 230 24.90 -21.15 17.08
N GLU A 231 25.98 -21.80 17.52
CA GLU A 231 27.12 -22.19 16.66
C GLU A 231 26.71 -23.13 15.51
N SER A 232 25.68 -23.94 15.70
CA SER A 232 25.13 -24.84 14.67
C SER A 232 24.18 -24.14 13.68
N GLY A 233 23.92 -22.84 13.86
CA GLY A 233 23.01 -22.07 13.01
C GLY A 233 21.53 -22.13 13.39
N HIS A 234 21.16 -22.84 14.46
CA HIS A 234 19.77 -22.89 14.95
C HIS A 234 19.38 -21.57 15.59
N ILE A 235 18.17 -21.11 15.27
CA ILE A 235 17.55 -19.93 15.87
C ILE A 235 17.25 -20.24 17.34
N ILE A 236 17.74 -19.40 18.25
CA ILE A 236 17.51 -19.54 19.70
C ILE A 236 16.63 -18.41 20.27
N SER A 237 16.64 -17.23 19.64
CA SER A 237 15.78 -16.12 20.02
C SER A 237 15.65 -15.11 18.88
N ALA A 238 14.66 -14.24 18.98
CA ALA A 238 14.48 -13.12 18.05
C ALA A 238 13.99 -11.88 18.82
N LYS A 239 14.29 -10.68 18.30
CA LYS A 239 13.86 -9.41 18.93
C LYS A 239 12.52 -8.90 18.44
N ALA A 240 12.07 -9.34 17.27
CA ALA A 240 10.79 -8.95 16.73
C ALA A 240 10.15 -10.05 15.89
N VAL A 241 8.82 -10.09 15.89
CA VAL A 241 7.99 -10.96 15.04
C VAL A 241 6.98 -10.11 14.29
N GLN A 242 6.83 -10.37 13.00
CA GLN A 242 5.90 -9.70 12.11
C GLN A 242 4.69 -10.60 11.80
N ASN A 243 3.52 -9.98 11.74
CA ASN A 243 2.29 -10.55 11.24
C ASN A 243 1.80 -9.68 10.08
N VAL A 244 1.40 -10.28 8.97
CA VAL A 244 0.92 -9.57 7.79
C VAL A 244 -0.45 -10.10 7.39
N TRP A 245 -1.42 -9.21 7.22
CA TRP A 245 -2.72 -9.48 6.65
C TRP A 245 -2.77 -8.88 5.24
N MET A 246 -3.24 -9.65 4.26
CA MET A 246 -3.35 -9.15 2.90
C MET A 246 -4.81 -8.85 2.55
N THR A 247 -5.08 -7.60 2.18
CA THR A 247 -6.37 -7.15 1.65
C THR A 247 -6.36 -7.22 0.13
N LYS A 248 -7.53 -7.45 -0.48
CA LYS A 248 -7.72 -7.52 -1.93
C LYS A 248 -7.92 -6.11 -2.48
N VAL A 249 -7.14 -5.78 -3.50
CA VAL A 249 -7.34 -4.58 -4.32
C VAL A 249 -8.04 -5.01 -5.59
N ASN A 250 -9.18 -4.41 -5.93
CA ASN A 250 -9.82 -4.61 -7.22
C ASN A 250 -9.42 -3.47 -8.15
N PHE A 251 -8.38 -3.67 -8.97
CA PHE A 251 -7.82 -2.63 -9.84
C PHE A 251 -8.86 -2.04 -10.79
N SER A 252 -9.80 -2.85 -11.28
CA SER A 252 -10.85 -2.41 -12.21
C SER A 252 -11.91 -1.52 -11.55
N ALA A 253 -12.06 -1.59 -10.23
CA ALA A 253 -13.06 -0.85 -9.46
C ALA A 253 -12.46 0.32 -8.65
N VAL A 254 -11.13 0.50 -8.63
CA VAL A 254 -10.50 1.57 -7.85
C VAL A 254 -10.80 2.94 -8.47
N ASP A 255 -11.46 3.79 -7.70
CA ASP A 255 -11.72 5.18 -8.02
C ASP A 255 -10.87 6.10 -7.12
N MET A 256 -9.73 6.58 -7.65
CA MET A 256 -8.80 7.44 -6.91
C MET A 256 -9.39 8.79 -6.51
N ASP A 257 -10.51 9.23 -7.10
CA ASP A 257 -11.18 10.45 -6.65
C ASP A 257 -11.88 10.25 -5.31
N LYS A 258 -12.35 9.01 -5.05
CA LYS A 258 -12.97 8.61 -3.78
C LYS A 258 -11.94 8.14 -2.75
N VAL A 259 -11.03 7.26 -3.15
CA VAL A 259 -10.11 6.59 -2.22
C VAL A 259 -8.78 7.32 -2.04
N GLY A 260 -8.39 8.16 -3.01
CA GLY A 260 -7.12 8.88 -2.98
C GLY A 260 -7.06 9.98 -1.93
N ASN A 261 -5.86 10.24 -1.43
CA ASN A 261 -5.60 11.37 -0.53
C ASN A 261 -5.38 12.66 -1.33
N ILE A 262 -5.49 13.82 -0.67
CA ILE A 262 -5.32 15.14 -1.31
C ILE A 262 -3.88 15.37 -1.78
N ALA A 263 -2.91 14.70 -1.15
CA ALA A 263 -1.50 14.78 -1.52
C ALA A 263 -1.17 14.00 -2.81
N GLY A 264 -2.09 13.15 -3.28
CA GLY A 264 -1.87 12.28 -4.42
C GLY A 264 -0.79 11.23 -4.18
N THR A 265 -0.69 10.71 -2.96
CA THR A 265 0.30 9.70 -2.55
C THR A 265 -0.35 8.45 -1.97
N ALA A 266 -1.67 8.30 -2.15
CA ALA A 266 -2.41 7.14 -1.66
C ALA A 266 -2.18 5.92 -2.56
N ASP A 267 -2.02 4.76 -1.95
CA ASP A 267 -2.01 3.49 -2.66
C ASP A 267 -3.41 3.10 -3.17
N TRP A 268 -3.47 2.22 -4.16
CA TRP A 268 -4.74 1.67 -4.64
C TRP A 268 -5.38 0.79 -3.58
N ALA A 269 -6.65 1.06 -3.28
CA ALA A 269 -7.44 0.29 -2.33
C ALA A 269 -8.90 0.23 -2.75
N SER A 270 -9.56 -0.89 -2.41
CA SER A 270 -11.01 -1.03 -2.53
C SER A 270 -11.70 -0.24 -1.40
N GLU A 271 -12.86 0.34 -1.66
CA GLU A 271 -13.58 1.15 -0.66
C GLU A 271 -13.94 0.34 0.59
N GLU A 272 -14.35 -0.93 0.43
CA GLU A 272 -14.64 -1.83 1.55
C GLU A 272 -13.41 -2.14 2.41
N ALA A 273 -12.24 -2.30 1.76
CA ALA A 273 -10.99 -2.57 2.45
C ALA A 273 -10.58 -1.37 3.33
N LEU A 274 -10.74 -0.15 2.83
CA LEU A 274 -10.47 1.07 3.60
C LEU A 274 -11.40 1.25 4.80
N GLU A 275 -12.65 0.80 4.69
CA GLU A 275 -13.59 0.82 5.83
C GLU A 275 -13.18 -0.19 6.91
N TRP A 276 -12.75 -1.38 6.50
CA TRP A 276 -12.23 -2.39 7.41
C TRP A 276 -10.91 -1.96 8.07
N GLU A 277 -10.01 -1.31 7.34
CA GLU A 277 -8.71 -0.84 7.84
C GLU A 277 -8.83 0.15 8.99
N LEU A 278 -9.85 1.02 8.98
CA LEU A 278 -10.11 1.92 10.11
C LEU A 278 -10.34 1.14 11.40
N LYS A 279 -10.99 -0.03 11.30
CA LYS A 279 -11.21 -0.90 12.44
C LYS A 279 -10.00 -1.75 12.79
N PHE A 280 -9.20 -2.15 11.81
CA PHE A 280 -7.89 -2.72 12.06
C PHE A 280 -7.00 -1.76 12.88
N GLU A 281 -6.96 -0.47 12.53
CA GLU A 281 -6.22 0.54 13.28
C GLU A 281 -6.73 0.69 14.72
N ASP A 282 -8.06 0.72 14.92
CA ASP A 282 -8.68 0.74 16.27
C ASP A 282 -8.19 -0.45 17.12
N VAL A 283 -8.14 -1.66 16.54
CA VAL A 283 -7.64 -2.88 17.21
C VAL A 283 -6.15 -2.72 17.56
N MET A 284 -5.33 -2.24 16.64
CA MET A 284 -3.89 -2.04 16.89
C MET A 284 -3.62 -1.01 17.98
N ILE A 285 -4.38 0.10 18.01
CA ILE A 285 -4.30 1.12 19.04
C ILE A 285 -4.64 0.53 20.42
N ASN A 286 -5.70 -0.27 20.51
CA ASN A 286 -6.11 -0.92 21.75
C ASN A 286 -5.12 -2.00 22.20
N ALA A 287 -4.61 -2.79 21.25
CA ALA A 287 -3.59 -3.79 21.52
C ALA A 287 -2.32 -3.17 22.11
N LYS A 288 -1.89 -2.02 21.57
CA LYS A 288 -0.73 -1.25 22.04
C LYS A 288 -0.94 -0.65 23.43
N LYS A 289 -2.16 -0.22 23.79
CA LYS A 289 -2.47 0.30 25.14
C LYS A 289 -2.39 -0.79 26.23
N ASN A 290 -2.76 -2.02 25.88
CA ASN A 290 -2.85 -3.14 26.82
C ASN A 290 -1.58 -4.02 26.82
N LEU A 291 -0.40 -3.44 26.58
CA LEU A 291 0.85 -4.19 26.43
C LEU A 291 1.68 -4.20 27.73
N PRO A 292 2.35 -5.32 28.06
CA PRO A 292 3.36 -5.34 29.13
C PRO A 292 4.54 -4.40 28.84
N SER A 293 5.18 -3.90 29.89
CA SER A 293 6.26 -2.89 29.78
C SER A 293 7.52 -3.36 29.03
N ASN A 294 7.71 -4.67 28.90
CA ASN A 294 8.85 -5.28 28.19
C ASN A 294 8.56 -5.54 26.70
N MET A 295 7.37 -5.19 26.21
CA MET A 295 6.98 -5.38 24.81
C MET A 295 6.67 -4.04 24.15
N SER A 296 6.75 -4.00 22.83
CA SER A 296 6.28 -2.88 22.01
C SER A 296 5.59 -3.39 20.75
N ILE A 297 4.53 -2.69 20.32
CA ILE A 297 3.84 -2.94 19.06
C ILE A 297 4.06 -1.76 18.11
N TYR A 298 4.46 -2.11 16.89
CA TYR A 298 4.48 -1.24 15.73
C TYR A 298 3.49 -1.82 14.72
N TYR A 299 2.77 -0.97 14.00
CA TYR A 299 1.84 -1.41 12.98
C TYR A 299 1.79 -0.36 11.87
N SER A 300 1.40 -0.79 10.69
CA SER A 300 1.06 0.10 9.59
C SER A 300 -0.06 -0.52 8.78
N SER A 301 -0.94 0.34 8.32
CA SER A 301 -1.88 0.10 7.24
C SER A 301 -1.39 0.96 6.09
N ALA A 302 -1.50 0.54 4.83
CA ALA A 302 -1.13 1.38 3.69
C ALA A 302 -1.89 2.73 3.59
N ARG A 303 -2.85 3.00 4.50
CA ARG A 303 -3.43 4.33 4.72
C ARG A 303 -2.53 5.28 5.53
N THR A 304 -1.69 4.77 6.45
CA THR A 304 -0.87 5.54 7.43
C THR A 304 0.48 4.92 7.75
#